data_AF-A0A497QCD2-F1
#
_entry.id   AF-A0A497QCD2-F1
#
_cell.length_a   1.000
_cell.length_b   1.000
_cell.length_c   1.000
_cell.angle_alpha   90.00
_cell.angle_beta   90.00
_cell.angle_gamma   90.00
#
_symmetry.space_group_name_H-M   'P 1'
#
loop_
_entity.id
_entity.type
_entity.pdbx_description
1 polymer ?
#
loop_
_entity_poly.entity_id
_entity_poly.type
_entity_poly.pdbx_seq_one_letter_code
_entity_poly.pdbx_strand_id
1 'polypeptide(L)'
;IIMMRDTGLEVFADYLDPRLTSDPSLVAGLITAVSSFTRELKEDTSGSLQSIIHQDIAVLLEHGKFTTCALLVSKDTSEARMLQRVFPSRFEREYADRLQAYMSGMVNPIDARNLLAEVMNRRH
;
A
#
# COMPACT_ATOMS: atom_id res chain seq x y z
N ILE A 1 -6.26 2.21 -2.92
CA ILE A 1 -4.81 2.13 -2.61
C ILE A 1 -4.65 2.41 -1.13
N ILE A 2 -3.80 1.65 -0.45
CA ILE A 2 -3.60 1.77 1.00
C ILE A 2 -2.10 1.78 1.26
N MET A 3 -1.61 2.80 1.96
CA MET A 3 -0.25 2.88 2.48
C MET A 3 -0.31 2.53 3.96
N MET A 4 0.45 1.51 4.35
CA MET A 4 0.48 1.03 5.73
C MET A 4 1.92 0.86 6.20
N ARG A 5 2.10 0.87 7.52
CA ARG A 5 3.36 0.47 8.14
C ARG A 5 3.52 -1.05 8.12
N ASP A 6 4.74 -1.50 8.34
CA ASP A 6 5.05 -2.90 8.65
C ASP A 6 4.21 -3.46 9.82
N THR A 7 3.87 -2.62 10.79
CA THR A 7 2.96 -2.96 11.91
C THR A 7 1.49 -3.09 11.52
N GLY A 8 1.12 -2.78 10.27
CA GLY A 8 -0.28 -2.78 9.80
C GLY A 8 -1.07 -1.51 10.13
N LEU A 9 -0.43 -0.50 10.71
CA LEU A 9 -1.05 0.81 10.92
C LEU A 9 -1.23 1.54 9.59
N GLU A 10 -2.44 1.96 9.28
CA GLU A 10 -2.76 2.79 8.11
C GLU A 10 -2.09 4.17 8.21
N VAL A 11 -1.51 4.62 7.10
CA VAL A 11 -0.89 5.95 6.95
C VAL A 11 -1.68 6.82 5.98
N PHE A 12 -2.21 6.19 4.93
CA PHE A 12 -3.03 6.81 3.91
C PHE A 12 -3.89 5.75 3.23
N ALA A 13 -5.14 6.07 2.92
CA ALA A 13 -6.00 5.24 2.10
C ALA A 13 -6.85 6.11 1.17
N ASP A 14 -7.04 5.62 -0.06
CA ASP A 14 -7.99 6.21 -0.99
C ASP A 14 -8.61 5.13 -1.89
N TYR A 15 -9.93 5.17 -2.04
CA TYR A 15 -10.69 4.26 -2.87
C TYR A 15 -11.19 5.00 -4.10
N LEU A 16 -10.60 4.68 -5.25
CA LEU A 16 -10.98 5.28 -6.53
C LEU A 16 -12.35 4.78 -7.02
N ASP A 17 -12.74 3.56 -6.65
CA ASP A 17 -14.09 3.05 -6.90
C ASP A 17 -14.98 3.40 -5.70
N PRO A 18 -15.99 4.28 -5.87
CA PRO A 18 -16.85 4.70 -4.77
C PRO A 18 -17.74 3.57 -4.23
N ARG A 19 -17.80 2.43 -4.92
CA ARG A 19 -18.54 1.24 -4.45
C ARG A 19 -17.76 0.43 -3.41
N LEU A 20 -16.45 0.66 -3.27
CA LEU A 20 -15.64 0.06 -2.21
C LEU A 20 -15.94 0.77 -0.89
N THR A 21 -16.61 0.06 0.00
CA THR A 21 -16.95 0.53 1.36
C THR A 21 -16.19 -0.21 2.45
N SER A 22 -15.17 -0.99 2.08
CA SER A 22 -14.35 -1.69 3.07
C SER A 22 -13.56 -0.69 3.91
N ASP A 23 -13.44 -0.98 5.20
CA ASP A 23 -12.58 -0.22 6.09
C ASP A 23 -11.10 -0.49 5.74
N PRO A 24 -10.33 0.53 5.34
CA PRO A 24 -8.94 0.34 4.96
C PRO A 24 -8.05 -0.17 6.10
N SER A 25 -8.40 0.10 7.36
CA SER A 25 -7.68 -0.43 8.52
C SER A 25 -7.88 -1.94 8.69
N LEU A 26 -9.08 -2.46 8.37
CA LEU A 26 -9.31 -3.92 8.33
C LEU A 26 -8.49 -4.59 7.23
N VAL A 27 -8.43 -3.97 6.05
CA VAL A 27 -7.64 -4.48 4.92
C VAL A 27 -6.14 -4.47 5.25
N ALA A 28 -5.65 -3.40 5.86
CA ALA A 28 -4.26 -3.30 6.30
C ALA A 28 -3.91 -4.38 7.34
N GLY A 29 -4.77 -4.59 8.34
CA GLY A 29 -4.62 -5.63 9.34
C GLY A 29 -4.53 -7.05 8.74
N LEU A 30 -5.42 -7.36 7.78
CA LEU A 30 -5.39 -8.64 7.07
C LEU A 30 -4.07 -8.83 6.30
N ILE A 31 -3.63 -7.82 5.56
CA ILE A 31 -2.40 -7.88 4.75
C ILE A 31 -1.18 -8.10 5.65
N THR A 32 -1.10 -7.42 6.79
CA THR A 32 -0.02 -7.60 7.76
C THR A 32 -0.02 -8.98 8.39
N ALA A 33 -1.21 -9.53 8.72
CA ALA A 33 -1.35 -10.87 9.25
C ALA A 33 -0.88 -11.93 8.23
N VAL A 34 -1.35 -11.84 6.99
CA VAL A 34 -0.93 -12.76 5.90
C VAL A 34 0.56 -12.65 5.61
N SER A 35 1.09 -11.42 5.58
CA SER A 35 2.53 -11.19 5.36
C SER A 35 3.38 -11.78 6.49
N SER A 36 2.92 -11.70 7.74
CA SER A 36 3.61 -12.26 8.90
C SER A 36 3.56 -13.78 8.90
N PHE A 37 2.39 -14.35 8.67
CA PHE A 37 2.22 -15.80 8.49
C PHE A 37 3.09 -16.36 7.36
N THR A 38 3.14 -15.68 6.21
CA THR A 38 3.96 -16.11 5.07
C THR A 38 5.45 -16.10 5.39
N ARG A 39 5.90 -15.13 6.20
CA ARG A 39 7.29 -15.04 6.66
C ARG A 39 7.65 -16.16 7.63
N GLU A 40 6.73 -16.55 8.52
CA GLU A 40 6.90 -17.70 9.42
C GLU A 40 6.99 -19.03 8.66
N LEU A 41 6.16 -19.21 7.63
CA LEU A 41 6.19 -20.44 6.80
C LEU A 41 7.47 -20.58 5.96
N LYS A 42 8.11 -19.46 5.61
CA LYS A 42 9.29 -19.41 4.74
C LYS A 42 10.57 -19.30 5.55
N GLU A 43 10.79 -20.23 6.48
CA GLU A 43 11.89 -20.25 7.47
C GLU A 43 13.30 -19.95 6.90
N ASP A 44 13.52 -19.98 5.57
CA ASP A 44 14.82 -19.72 4.94
C ASP A 44 14.78 -19.05 3.53
N THR A 45 13.67 -18.45 3.10
CA THR A 45 13.60 -17.87 1.73
C THR A 45 13.52 -16.36 1.73
N SER A 46 14.49 -15.71 1.08
CA SER A 46 14.45 -14.27 0.78
C SER A 46 13.27 -13.96 -0.15
N GLY A 47 12.27 -13.23 0.37
CA GLY A 47 11.18 -12.72 -0.46
C GLY A 47 9.93 -12.36 0.33
N SER A 48 9.56 -11.08 0.26
CA SER A 48 8.31 -10.58 0.83
C SER A 48 7.10 -10.93 -0.05
N LEU A 49 5.92 -11.05 0.56
CA LEU A 49 4.66 -11.29 -0.14
C LEU A 49 4.40 -10.18 -1.18
N GLN A 50 4.36 -10.52 -2.46
CA GLN A 50 4.18 -9.54 -3.54
C GLN A 50 2.72 -9.33 -3.95
N SER A 51 1.87 -10.34 -3.75
CA SER A 51 0.46 -10.25 -4.12
C SER A 51 -0.40 -11.30 -3.44
N ILE A 52 -1.68 -10.96 -3.23
CA ILE A 52 -2.74 -11.90 -2.87
C ILE A 52 -3.78 -11.86 -4.00
N ILE A 53 -4.04 -12.99 -4.64
CA ILE A 53 -4.99 -13.09 -5.75
C ILE A 53 -6.12 -14.02 -5.34
N HIS A 54 -7.35 -13.54 -5.41
CA HIS A 54 -8.54 -14.33 -5.17
C HIS A 54 -9.62 -13.98 -6.19
N GLN A 55 -9.88 -14.91 -7.12
CA GLN A 55 -10.87 -14.76 -8.20
C GLN A 55 -10.66 -13.49 -9.04
N ASP A 56 -11.52 -12.50 -8.86
CA ASP A 56 -11.58 -11.22 -9.56
C ASP A 56 -10.98 -10.07 -8.74
N ILE A 57 -10.28 -10.37 -7.65
CA ILE A 57 -9.60 -9.39 -6.81
C ILE A 57 -8.11 -9.75 -6.74
N ALA A 58 -7.27 -8.77 -7.08
CA ALA A 58 -5.84 -8.82 -6.86
C ALA A 58 -5.43 -7.69 -5.90
N VAL A 59 -4.73 -8.05 -4.83
CA VAL A 59 -4.04 -7.14 -3.93
C VAL A 59 -2.58 -7.20 -4.31
N LEU A 60 -2.06 -6.12 -4.89
CA LEU A 60 -0.65 -6.00 -5.27
C LEU A 60 0.10 -5.27 -4.15
N LEU A 61 1.19 -5.86 -3.67
CA LEU A 61 1.98 -5.34 -2.55
C LEU A 61 3.32 -4.81 -3.07
N GLU A 62 3.66 -3.58 -2.71
CA GLU A 62 4.97 -2.99 -2.95
C GLU A 62 5.57 -2.59 -1.61
N HIS A 63 6.74 -3.11 -1.28
CA HIS A 63 7.43 -2.81 -0.02
C HIS A 63 8.43 -1.68 -0.22
N GLY A 64 8.16 -0.55 0.39
CA GLY A 64 9.08 0.57 0.49
C GLY A 64 9.96 0.50 1.74
N LYS A 65 10.67 1.59 2.01
CA LYS A 65 11.58 1.71 3.15
C LYS A 65 10.82 1.92 4.47
N PHE A 66 9.73 2.66 4.42
CA PHE A 66 8.96 3.05 5.62
C PHE A 66 7.54 2.46 5.62
N THR A 67 7.03 2.15 4.45
CA THR A 67 5.65 1.74 4.22
C THR A 67 5.57 0.56 3.27
N THR A 68 4.51 -0.22 3.40
CA THR A 68 4.05 -1.15 2.37
C THR A 68 2.82 -0.54 1.71
N CYS A 69 2.80 -0.53 0.38
CA CYS A 69 1.63 -0.15 -0.40
C CYS A 69 0.84 -1.40 -0.78
N ALA A 70 -0.46 -1.37 -0.53
CA ALA A 70 -1.43 -2.30 -1.10
C ALA A 70 -2.30 -1.61 -2.15
N LEU A 71 -2.21 -2.11 -3.39
CA LEU A 71 -3.08 -1.69 -4.48
C LEU A 71 -4.12 -2.79 -4.73
N LEU A 72 -5.37 -2.50 -4.38
CA LEU A 72 -6.51 -3.36 -4.66
C LEU A 72 -7.03 -3.07 -6.07
N VAL A 73 -7.03 -4.08 -6.94
CA VAL A 73 -7.50 -3.98 -8.33
C VAL A 73 -8.29 -5.23 -8.71
N SER A 74 -9.23 -5.07 -9.64
CA SER A 74 -10.00 -6.21 -10.16
C SER A 74 -9.21 -7.07 -11.13
N LYS A 75 -8.21 -6.49 -11.78
CA LYS A 75 -7.31 -7.17 -12.71
C LYS A 75 -5.91 -6.63 -12.58
N ASP A 76 -4.94 -7.52 -12.70
CA ASP A 76 -3.55 -7.18 -12.84
C ASP A 76 -3.28 -6.65 -14.25
N THR A 77 -3.10 -5.34 -14.36
CA THR A 77 -2.89 -4.62 -15.62
C THR A 77 -1.55 -3.88 -15.60
N SER A 78 -1.00 -3.54 -16.76
CA SER A 78 0.20 -2.69 -16.88
C SER A 78 0.02 -1.39 -16.12
N GLU A 79 -1.18 -0.81 -16.19
CA GLU A 79 -1.56 0.42 -15.54
C GLU A 79 -1.55 0.28 -14.03
N ALA A 80 -2.11 -0.80 -13.50
CA ALA A 80 -2.10 -1.10 -12.07
C ALA A 80 -0.66 -1.29 -11.57
N ARG A 81 0.16 -2.08 -12.26
CA ARG A 81 1.57 -2.32 -11.89
C ARG A 81 2.44 -1.07 -12.00
N MET A 82 2.11 -0.15 -12.90
CA MET A 82 2.80 1.15 -12.97
C MET A 82 2.41 2.02 -11.78
N LEU A 83 1.11 2.12 -11.46
CA LEU A 83 0.64 2.88 -10.30
C LEU A 83 1.23 2.34 -8.99
N GLN A 84 1.21 1.02 -8.81
CA GLN A 84 1.79 0.30 -7.68
C GLN A 84 3.28 0.60 -7.47
N ARG A 85 4.03 0.87 -8.54
CA ARG A 85 5.47 1.19 -8.43
C ARG A 85 5.72 2.69 -8.25
N VAL A 86 5.04 3.52 -9.03
CA VAL A 86 5.34 4.97 -9.10
C VAL A 86 4.79 5.71 -7.89
N PHE A 87 3.55 5.42 -7.48
CA PHE A 87 2.93 6.16 -6.38
C PHE A 87 3.65 5.94 -5.05
N PRO A 88 3.92 4.70 -4.59
CA PRO A 88 4.57 4.47 -3.29
C PRO A 88 5.98 5.06 -3.25
N SER A 89 6.73 4.92 -4.34
CA SER A 89 8.07 5.53 -4.46
C SER A 89 8.02 7.05 -4.32
N ARG A 90 7.08 7.72 -4.99
CA ARG A 90 6.91 9.18 -4.83
C ARG A 90 6.40 9.55 -3.44
N PHE A 91 5.45 8.80 -2.90
CA PHE A 91 4.86 9.04 -1.58
C PHE A 91 5.93 8.99 -0.50
N GLU A 92 6.77 7.94 -0.48
CA GLU A 92 7.84 7.84 0.51
C GLU A 92 8.87 8.96 0.36
N ARG A 93 9.21 9.34 -0.88
CA ARG A 93 10.16 10.42 -1.12
C ARG A 93 9.63 11.78 -0.67
N GLU A 94 8.37 12.07 -0.96
CA GLU A 94 7.75 13.38 -0.69
C GLU A 94 7.41 13.55 0.79
N TYR A 95 7.09 12.45 1.49
CA TYR A 95 6.68 12.49 2.88
C TYR A 95 7.68 11.81 3.83
N ALA A 96 8.93 11.59 3.42
CA ALA A 96 9.95 10.89 4.21
C ALA A 96 10.07 11.42 5.64
N ASP A 97 10.19 12.75 5.81
CA ASP A 97 10.34 13.38 7.12
C ASP A 97 9.11 13.15 8.01
N ARG A 98 7.91 13.23 7.42
CA ARG A 98 6.65 12.97 8.12
C ARG A 98 6.52 11.50 8.49
N LEU A 99 6.90 10.59 7.60
CA LEU A 99 6.90 9.15 7.86
C LEU A 99 7.85 8.81 9.01
N GLN A 100 9.03 9.41 9.05
CA GLN A 100 9.98 9.22 10.13
C GLN A 100 9.47 9.79 11.47
N ALA A 101 8.84 10.97 11.46
CA ALA A 101 8.19 11.54 12.64
C ALA A 101 6.94 10.75 13.09
N TYR A 102 6.23 10.13 12.15
CA TYR A 102 5.11 9.23 12.44
C TYR A 102 5.59 7.98 13.18
N MET A 103 6.78 7.47 12.85
CA MET A 103 7.42 6.36 13.57
C MET A 103 7.79 6.69 15.02
N SER A 104 8.05 7.97 15.33
CA SER A 104 8.30 8.43 16.70
C SER A 104 7.03 8.79 17.49
N GLY A 105 5.84 8.54 16.92
CA GLY A 105 4.55 8.67 17.62
C GLY A 105 3.94 10.07 17.61
N MET A 106 4.37 10.96 16.72
CA MET A 106 4.06 12.40 16.83
C MET A 106 3.13 12.99 15.74
N VAL A 107 2.40 12.22 14.93
CA VAL A 107 1.75 12.81 13.72
C VAL A 107 0.40 12.20 13.31
N ASN A 108 -0.42 13.04 12.67
CA ASN A 108 -1.69 12.75 11.97
C ASN A 108 -1.49 11.99 10.64
N PRO A 109 -2.55 11.33 10.10
CA PRO A 109 -2.54 10.70 8.78
C PRO A 109 -2.02 11.62 7.66
N ILE A 110 -1.39 11.04 6.64
CA ILE A 110 -0.84 11.78 5.49
C ILE A 110 -1.92 11.86 4.41
N ASP A 111 -2.45 13.06 4.14
CA ASP A 111 -3.32 13.26 2.97
C ASP A 111 -2.46 13.43 1.71
N ALA A 112 -2.44 12.38 0.87
CA ALA A 112 -1.69 12.34 -0.38
C ALA A 112 -2.59 12.27 -1.62
N ARG A 113 -3.87 12.68 -1.52
CA ARG A 113 -4.82 12.63 -2.64
C ARG A 113 -4.35 13.44 -3.85
N ASN A 114 -3.74 14.60 -3.63
CA ASN A 114 -3.19 15.42 -4.72
C ASN A 114 -2.04 14.69 -5.44
N LEU A 115 -1.13 14.07 -4.68
CA LEU A 115 -0.05 13.27 -5.26
C LEU A 115 -0.59 12.08 -6.05
N LEU A 116 -1.61 11.39 -5.52
CA LEU A 116 -2.26 10.29 -6.22
C LEU A 116 -2.88 10.76 -7.53
N ALA A 117 -3.64 11.86 -7.50
CA ALA A 117 -4.23 12.47 -8.68
C ALA A 117 -3.17 12.88 -9.72
N GLU A 118 -2.04 13.46 -9.30
CA GLU A 118 -0.94 13.77 -10.21
C GLU A 118 -0.35 12.54 -10.91
N VAL A 119 -0.10 11.46 -10.14
CA VAL A 119 0.44 10.21 -10.71
C VAL A 119 -0.52 9.60 -11.71
N MET A 120 -1.83 9.72 -11.45
CA MET A 120 -2.88 9.26 -12.36
C MET A 120 -3.04 10.16 -13.59
N ASN A 121 -2.92 11.49 -13.44
CA ASN A 121 -3.16 12.48 -14.49
C ASN A 121 -1.98 12.68 -15.46
N ARG A 122 -0.75 12.31 -15.10
CA ARG A 122 0.39 12.26 -16.05
C ARG A 122 0.23 11.20 -17.16
N ARG A 123 -0.98 10.68 -17.34
CA ARG A 123 -1.43 9.74 -18.39
C ARG A 123 -2.15 10.43 -19.56
N HIS A 124 -2.16 11.76 -19.63
CA HIS A 124 -2.68 12.52 -20.76
C HIS A 124 -1.58 13.36 -21.41
#